data_AF-A0A9E3FXN2-F1
#
_entry.id   AF-A0A9E3FXN2-F1
#
_cell.length_a   1.000
_cell.length_b   1.000
_cell.length_c   1.000
_cell.angle_alpha   90.00
_cell.angle_beta   90.00
_cell.angle_gamma   90.00
#
_symmetry.space_group_name_H-M   'P 1'
#
loop_
_entity.id
_entity.type
_entity.pdbx_description
1 polymer ?
#
loop_
_entity_poly.entity_id
_entity_poly.type
_entity_poly.pdbx_seq_one_letter_code
_entity_poly.pdbx_strand_id
1 'polypeptide(L)' 'MTHMQAYQTSTWLMQAKEFLVEARRLKPGAERNELREVAAVLRELARLEANADTESEPNLERPQQT' A
#
# COMPACT_ATOMS: atom_id res chain seq x y z
N MET A 1 18.04 13.81 4.44
CA MET A 1 18.32 13.14 3.16
C MET A 1 17.05 12.46 2.71
N THR A 2 16.76 12.53 1.41
CA THR A 2 15.49 12.13 0.76
C THR A 2 15.11 10.69 1.09
N HIS A 3 13.93 10.47 1.70
CA HIS A 3 13.36 9.13 1.88
C HIS A 3 13.08 8.52 0.50
N MET A 4 14.02 7.70 0.04
CA MET A 4 13.90 6.91 -1.19
C MET A 4 13.10 5.63 -0.93
N GLN A 5 11.96 5.71 -0.22
CA GLN A 5 11.05 4.58 0.01
C GLN A 5 10.04 4.40 -1.15
N ALA A 6 10.41 4.73 -2.38
CA ALA A 6 9.45 4.88 -3.47
C ALA A 6 9.40 3.69 -4.47
N TYR A 7 10.08 2.56 -4.25
CA TYR A 7 10.21 1.55 -5.32
C TYR A 7 10.18 0.07 -4.93
N GLN A 8 9.98 -0.31 -3.67
CA GLN A 8 9.41 -1.65 -3.42
C GLN A 8 7.90 -1.51 -3.58
N THR A 9 7.40 -1.69 -4.80
CA THR A 9 5.96 -1.78 -5.05
C THR A 9 5.42 -2.91 -4.19
N SER A 10 4.74 -2.55 -3.10
CA SER A 10 4.01 -3.51 -2.25
C SER A 10 3.19 -4.43 -3.14
N THR A 11 3.33 -5.73 -2.93
CA THR A 11 2.62 -6.78 -3.69
C THR A 11 1.12 -6.48 -3.73
N TRP A 12 0.57 -5.94 -2.64
CA TRP A 12 -0.82 -5.53 -2.51
C TRP A 12 -1.21 -4.43 -3.51
N LEU A 13 -0.33 -3.44 -3.77
CA LEU A 13 -0.59 -2.39 -4.78
C LEU A 13 -0.60 -2.93 -6.20
N MET A 14 0.27 -3.89 -6.50
CA MET A 14 0.29 -4.56 -7.80
C MET A 14 -1.00 -5.34 -8.04
N GLN A 15 -1.42 -6.14 -7.07
CA GLN A 15 -2.68 -6.90 -7.15
C GLN A 15 -3.89 -5.96 -7.25
N ALA A 16 -3.94 -4.89 -6.46
CA ALA A 16 -5.03 -3.92 -6.53
C ALA A 16 -5.18 -3.31 -7.94
N LYS A 17 -4.07 -3.07 -8.64
CA LYS A 17 -4.08 -2.57 -10.01
C LYS A 17 -4.70 -3.58 -10.97
N GLU A 18 -4.37 -4.86 -10.84
CA GLU A 18 -4.94 -5.93 -11.68
C GLU A 18 -6.45 -6.03 -11.50
N PHE A 19 -6.93 -6.05 -10.25
CA PHE A 19 -8.37 -6.04 -9.95
C PHE A 19 -9.10 -4.84 -10.57
N LEU A 20 -8.48 -3.65 -10.55
CA LEU A 20 -9.07 -2.46 -11.17
C LEU A 20 -9.08 -2.51 -12.69
N VAL A 21 -8.09 -3.19 -13.31
CA VAL A 21 -8.08 -3.42 -14.75
C VAL A 21 -9.20 -4.37 -15.13
N GLU A 22 -9.38 -5.47 -14.40
CA GLU A 22 -10.50 -6.40 -14.65
C GLU A 22 -11.86 -5.72 -14.40
N ALA A 23 -11.99 -4.94 -13.33
CA ALA A 23 -13.21 -4.19 -13.04
C ALA A 23 -13.57 -3.16 -14.14
N ARG A 24 -12.59 -2.65 -14.90
CA ARG A 24 -12.84 -1.74 -16.04
C ARG A 24 -13.37 -2.48 -17.26
N ARG A 25 -13.12 -3.78 -17.39
CA ARG A 25 -13.62 -4.61 -18.49
C ARG A 25 -15.06 -5.05 -18.28
N LEU A 26 -15.51 -5.08 -17.03
CA LEU A 26 -16.89 -5.43 -16.68
C LEU A 26 -17.85 -4.25 -16.85
N LYS A 27 -19.10 -4.58 -17.21
CA LYS A 27 -20.21 -3.61 -17.18
C LYS A 27 -20.49 -3.19 -15.73
N PRO A 28 -21.09 -2.02 -15.50
CA PRO A 28 -21.60 -1.65 -14.18
C PRO A 28 -22.51 -2.74 -13.61
N GLY A 29 -22.20 -3.25 -12.41
CA GLY A 29 -22.90 -4.36 -11.78
C GLY A 29 -22.20 -4.83 -10.51
N ALA A 30 -22.76 -5.86 -9.86
CA ALA A 30 -22.26 -6.41 -8.60
C ALA A 30 -20.79 -6.88 -8.73
N GLU A 31 -20.48 -7.67 -9.75
CA GLU A 31 -19.13 -8.19 -9.99
C GLU A 31 -18.08 -7.07 -10.12
N ARG A 32 -18.41 -5.97 -10.81
CA ARG A 32 -17.52 -4.80 -10.91
C ARG A 32 -17.29 -4.15 -9.54
N ASN A 33 -18.32 -4.08 -8.71
CA ASN A 33 -18.23 -3.46 -7.40
C ASN A 33 -17.40 -4.33 -6.44
N GLU A 34 -17.57 -5.65 -6.49
CA GLU A 34 -16.77 -6.61 -5.72
C GLU A 34 -15.28 -6.47 -6.05
N LEU A 35 -14.91 -6.45 -7.34
CA LEU A 35 -13.50 -6.25 -7.73
C LEU A 35 -12.95 -4.88 -7.27
N ARG A 36 -13.80 -3.85 -7.24
CA ARG A 36 -13.40 -2.51 -6.73
C ARG A 36 -13.22 -2.51 -5.22
N GLU A 37 -14.04 -3.24 -4.48
CA GLU A 37 -13.94 -3.39 -3.03
C GLU A 37 -12.68 -4.16 -2.66
N VAL A 38 -12.40 -5.28 -3.33
CA VAL A 38 -11.15 -6.03 -3.18
C VAL A 38 -9.94 -5.13 -3.42
N ALA A 39 -9.94 -4.36 -4.51
CA ALA A 39 -8.86 -3.41 -4.78
C ALA A 39 -8.72 -2.30 -3.73
N ALA A 40 -9.81 -1.89 -3.08
CA ALA A 40 -9.77 -0.90 -2.00
C ALA A 40 -9.13 -1.50 -0.74
N VAL A 41 -9.50 -2.72 -0.35
CA VAL A 41 -8.90 -3.44 0.78
C VAL A 41 -7.41 -3.63 0.57
N LEU A 42 -6.99 -4.06 -0.62
CA LEU A 42 -5.58 -4.25 -0.96
C LEU A 42 -4.75 -2.96 -0.86
N ARG A 43 -5.33 -1.81 -1.23
CA ARG A 43 -4.68 -0.51 -1.05
C ARG A 43 -4.54 -0.12 0.41
N GLU A 44 -5.53 -0.43 1.24
CA GLU A 44 -5.44 -0.16 2.67
C GLU A 44 -4.39 -1.05 3.32
N LEU A 45 -4.31 -2.33 2.95
CA LEU A 45 -3.21 -3.22 3.40
C LEU A 45 -1.84 -2.67 3.02
N ALA A 46 -1.66 -2.22 1.78
CA ALA A 46 -0.42 -1.58 1.35
C ALA A 46 -0.08 -0.32 2.16
N ARG A 47 -1.10 0.47 2.53
CA ARG A 47 -0.92 1.66 3.35
C ARG A 47 -0.50 1.31 4.77
N LEU A 48 -1.10 0.28 5.37
CA LEU A 48 -0.74 -0.21 6.69
C LEU A 48 0.69 -0.77 6.71
N GLU A 49 1.07 -1.51 5.68
CA GLU A 49 2.44 -2.00 5.49
C GLU A 49 3.45 -0.84 5.42
N ALA A 50 3.19 0.17 4.60
CA ALA A 50 4.04 1.36 4.50
C ALA A 50 4.13 2.15 5.81
N ASN A 51 3.04 2.23 6.58
CA ASN A 51 3.05 2.88 7.89
C ASN A 51 3.85 2.06 8.93
N ALA A 52 3.75 0.72 8.91
CA ALA A 52 4.51 -0.16 9.79
C ALA A 52 6.03 -0.06 9.53
N ASP A 53 6.43 0.09 8.26
CA ASP A 53 7.83 0.35 7.89
C ASP A 53 8.32 1.72 8.40
N THR A 54 7.42 2.69 8.56
CA THR A 54 7.74 4.03 9.08
C THR A 54 7.82 4.06 10.61
N GLU A 55 7.04 3.24 11.31
CA GLU A 55 7.07 3.10 12.78
C GLU A 55 8.29 2.29 13.29
N SER A 56 9.01 1.62 12.39
CA SER A 56 10.19 0.79 12.71
C SER A 56 11.52 1.55 12.74
N GLU A 57 11.53 2.89 12.74
CA GLU A 57 12.71 3.67 13.19
C GLU A 57 12.62 3.88 14.72
N PRO A 58 13.21 3.01 15.55
CA PRO A 58 13.45 3.37 16.93
C PRO A 58 14.47 4.52 16.92
N ASN A 59 14.05 5.63 17.51
CA ASN A 59 14.87 6.72 18.00
C ASN A 59 16.18 6.19 18.63
N LEU A 60 17.24 6.04 17.84
CA LEU A 60 18.58 5.76 18.32
C LEU A 60 19.07 7.03 19.01
N GLU A 61 18.85 7.04 20.32
CA GLU A 61 19.35 8.02 21.27
C GLU A 61 20.81 8.37 20.93
N ARG A 62 21.02 9.61 20.48
CA ARG A 62 22.34 10.20 20.40
C ARG A 62 22.88 10.29 21.84
N PRO A 63 24.06 9.73 22.16
CA PRO A 63 24.62 9.89 23.49
C PRO A 63 24.93 11.37 23.71
N GLN A 64 24.42 11.92 24.81
CA GLN A 64 24.83 13.23 25.32
C GLN A 64 26.33 13.15 25.63
N GLN A 65 27.16 13.83 24.83
CA GLN A 65 28.56 14.05 25.18
C GLN A 65 28.60 15.12 26.29
N THR A 66 29.04 14.69 27.47
CA THR A 66 29.57 15.52 28.58
C THR A 66 30.73 16.41 28.15
#